data_AF-A0A0V1PV95-F1
#
_entry.id   AF-A0A0V1PV95-F1
#
_cell.length_a   1.000
_cell.length_b   1.000
_cell.length_c   1.000
_cell.angle_alpha   90.00
_cell.angle_beta   90.00
_cell.angle_gamma   90.00
#
_symmetry.space_group_name_H-M   'P 1'
#
loop_
_entity.id
_entity.type
_entity.pdbx_description
1 polymer ?
#
loop_
_entity_poly.entity_id
_entity_poly.type
_entity_poly.pdbx_seq_one_letter_code
_entity_poly.pdbx_strand_id
1 'polypeptide(L)'
;MKYNNISASEFVRQLKAEYGEKKMKLDMEDGTVSNIDYGSNDNLTNLDTDYSSGSESGRDDDIGIYESVKLSLQFIMLWFSANLVTNSSLSYTSVASQTILSSTSSFFTLIIGFLYSIEKINQNKIVGILLSFTGVLIITKIDTSSSNPSDSNAVILAGNLLALLGALIYGLYTILLKFKIMIKNSTRERNLDTHLFFGFVGIFNTLLLWPILILLHFTDIEKFELPSNNRTISLLLANALITFISDFCWCKAVLLTSPLTVTVGLSMTIPLAMVGDWVLKGFSVNWWYLFGAFIVTVGFLIINKDEKEDFVSNRETHDESQ
;
A
#
# COMPACT_ATOMS: atom_id res chain seq x y z
N MET A 1 18.25 12.30 4.71
CA MET A 1 18.19 13.67 5.28
C MET A 1 18.62 14.70 4.23
N LYS A 2 17.92 14.81 3.09
CA LYS A 2 18.32 15.65 1.95
C LYS A 2 17.76 17.09 2.02
N TYR A 3 16.87 17.35 2.99
CA TYR A 3 16.10 18.60 3.11
C TYR A 3 16.29 19.32 4.46
N ASN A 4 17.27 18.93 5.26
CA ASN A 4 17.56 19.64 6.50
C ASN A 4 18.13 21.04 6.16
N ASN A 5 17.42 22.10 6.56
CA ASN A 5 17.76 23.53 6.45
C ASN A 5 17.26 24.31 5.22
N ILE A 6 16.19 23.88 4.55
CA ILE A 6 15.59 24.67 3.46
C ILE A 6 14.41 25.50 3.98
N SER A 7 14.36 26.79 3.66
CA SER A 7 13.21 27.65 4.00
C SER A 7 11.95 27.20 3.25
N ALA A 8 10.77 27.33 3.86
CA ALA A 8 9.49 26.99 3.22
C ALA A 8 9.32 27.68 1.85
N SER A 9 9.83 28.90 1.69
CA SER A 9 9.82 29.64 0.43
C SER A 9 10.70 29.00 -0.66
N GLU A 10 11.87 28.50 -0.29
CA GLU A 10 12.81 27.81 -1.19
C GLU A 10 12.29 26.43 -1.57
N PHE A 11 11.64 25.73 -0.64
CA PHE A 11 10.98 24.47 -0.89
C PHE A 11 9.85 24.62 -1.93
N VAL A 12 8.99 25.64 -1.77
CA VAL A 12 7.94 25.94 -2.75
C VAL A 12 8.53 26.32 -4.11
N ARG A 13 9.67 27.02 -4.13
CA ARG A 13 10.36 27.37 -5.39
C ARG A 13 10.91 26.12 -6.08
N GLN A 14 11.52 25.19 -5.35
CA GLN A 14 11.98 23.90 -5.88
C GLN A 14 10.82 23.07 -6.42
N LEU A 15 9.70 22.98 -5.69
CA LEU A 15 8.52 22.25 -6.12
C LEU A 15 7.93 22.84 -7.43
N LYS A 16 7.87 24.18 -7.55
CA LYS A 16 7.47 24.84 -8.79
C LYS A 16 8.45 24.60 -9.94
N ALA A 17 9.75 24.57 -9.66
CA ALA A 17 10.78 24.30 -10.67
C ALA A 17 10.70 22.86 -11.18
N GLU A 18 10.63 21.87 -10.29
CA GLU A 18 10.44 20.45 -10.66
C GLU A 18 9.14 20.24 -11.45
N TYR A 19 8.05 20.91 -11.06
CA TYR A 19 6.80 20.86 -11.79
C TYR A 19 6.95 21.43 -13.21
N GLY A 20 7.63 22.57 -13.35
CA GLY A 20 7.90 23.20 -14.64
C GLY A 20 8.74 22.31 -15.55
N GLU A 21 9.79 21.70 -15.02
CA GLU A 21 10.66 20.79 -15.77
C GLU A 21 9.90 19.53 -16.23
N LYS A 22 9.09 18.94 -15.34
CA LYS A 22 8.28 17.76 -15.68
C LYS A 22 7.20 18.09 -16.71
N LYS A 23 6.56 19.26 -16.60
CA LYS A 23 5.58 19.74 -17.58
C LYS A 23 6.25 19.95 -18.95
N MET A 24 7.43 20.57 -18.98
CA MET A 24 8.19 20.79 -20.21
C MET A 24 8.64 19.47 -20.87
N LYS A 25 9.06 18.46 -20.07
CA LYS A 25 9.37 17.12 -20.57
C LYS A 25 8.13 16.44 -21.17
N LEU A 26 6.97 16.53 -20.50
CA LEU A 26 5.70 16.00 -21.00
C LEU A 26 5.25 16.70 -22.29
N ASP A 27 5.36 18.02 -22.37
CA ASP A 27 4.98 18.81 -23.55
C ASP A 27 5.93 18.52 -24.74
N MET A 28 7.21 18.22 -24.49
CA MET A 28 8.14 17.73 -25.53
C MET A 28 7.81 16.30 -25.98
N GLU A 29 7.54 15.38 -25.06
CA GLU A 29 7.16 13.98 -25.40
C GLU A 29 5.85 13.95 -26.24
N ASP A 30 4.89 14.84 -25.95
CA ASP A 30 3.63 14.99 -26.69
C ASP A 30 3.80 15.73 -28.03
N GLY A 31 4.74 16.69 -28.10
CA GLY A 31 5.09 17.41 -29.34
C GLY A 31 5.86 16.57 -30.37
N THR A 32 6.57 15.52 -29.93
CA THR A 32 7.43 14.69 -30.82
C THR A 32 6.62 13.70 -31.68
N VAL A 33 5.29 13.58 -31.50
CA VAL A 33 4.44 12.73 -32.37
C VAL A 33 3.93 13.48 -33.62
N SER A 34 4.26 14.77 -33.81
CA SER A 34 3.65 15.57 -34.88
C SER A 34 4.57 16.22 -35.92
N ASN A 35 5.89 16.01 -35.93
CA ASN A 35 6.73 16.49 -37.05
C ASN A 35 7.98 15.62 -37.24
N ILE A 36 7.87 14.58 -38.07
CA ILE A 36 9.02 14.04 -38.80
C ILE A 36 9.06 14.79 -40.13
N ASP A 37 9.77 15.93 -40.15
CA ASP A 37 10.18 16.57 -41.40
C ASP A 37 11.63 16.14 -41.71
N TYR A 38 11.79 15.44 -42.83
CA TYR A 38 13.07 14.96 -43.33
C TYR A 38 13.74 16.14 -44.05
N GLY A 39 14.61 16.88 -43.36
CA GLY A 39 15.25 18.07 -43.92
C GLY A 39 16.68 18.24 -43.44
N SER A 40 17.62 18.03 -44.35
CA SER A 40 19.05 18.35 -44.22
C SER A 40 19.27 19.84 -43.93
N ASN A 41 20.18 20.17 -43.00
CA ASN A 41 21.28 21.12 -43.21
C ASN A 41 22.12 21.31 -41.94
N ASP A 42 23.40 20.95 -42.07
CA ASP A 42 24.60 21.60 -41.53
C ASP A 42 24.42 22.72 -40.51
N ASN A 43 24.94 22.49 -39.30
CA ASN A 43 25.71 23.50 -38.55
C ASN A 43 26.64 22.82 -37.53
N LEU A 44 27.90 22.65 -37.95
CA LEU A 44 29.06 22.58 -37.08
C LEU A 44 29.23 23.95 -36.41
N THR A 45 29.01 24.05 -35.09
CA THR A 45 29.73 24.95 -34.17
C THR A 45 29.15 24.84 -32.77
N ASN A 46 29.86 24.18 -31.87
CA ASN A 46 30.10 24.53 -30.46
C ASN A 46 30.61 23.28 -29.71
N LEU A 47 31.83 22.87 -30.05
CA LEU A 47 32.74 22.26 -29.11
C LEU A 47 33.32 23.42 -28.27
N ASP A 48 32.99 23.43 -26.98
CA ASP A 48 33.78 23.99 -25.86
C ASP A 48 32.84 24.53 -24.76
N THR A 49 32.42 23.64 -23.85
CA THR A 49 32.26 23.94 -22.41
C THR A 49 32.05 22.64 -21.65
N ASP A 50 33.11 21.82 -21.64
CA ASP A 50 33.25 20.67 -20.75
C ASP A 50 34.02 21.14 -19.50
N TYR A 51 33.33 21.61 -18.46
CA TYR A 51 33.86 21.74 -17.08
C TYR A 51 32.72 21.99 -16.07
N SER A 52 32.01 20.93 -15.68
CA SER A 52 31.63 20.65 -14.27
C SER A 52 30.83 19.36 -14.19
N SER A 53 31.44 18.25 -14.60
CA SER A 53 31.00 16.91 -14.27
C SER A 53 31.51 16.56 -12.87
N GLY A 54 30.59 16.55 -11.90
CA GLY A 54 30.94 16.21 -10.52
C GLY A 54 29.77 16.24 -9.55
N SER A 55 28.72 15.44 -9.82
CA SER A 55 27.77 14.82 -8.85
C SER A 55 26.32 14.66 -9.34
N GLU A 56 26.05 14.32 -10.60
CA GLU A 56 24.66 14.17 -11.09
C GLU A 56 24.18 12.72 -11.29
N SER A 57 25.04 11.71 -11.10
CA SER A 57 24.63 10.30 -11.23
C SER A 57 23.71 9.77 -10.11
N GLY A 58 23.34 10.60 -9.13
CA GLY A 58 22.47 10.24 -8.00
C GLY A 58 21.14 10.98 -7.94
N ARG A 59 20.75 11.74 -8.97
CA ARG A 59 19.49 12.51 -8.99
C ARG A 59 18.32 11.78 -9.68
N ASP A 60 18.59 10.91 -10.65
CA ASP A 60 17.53 10.25 -11.44
C ASP A 60 16.85 9.07 -10.73
N ASP A 61 17.51 8.47 -9.73
CA ASP A 61 16.97 7.32 -9.00
C ASP A 61 16.04 7.71 -7.84
N ASP A 62 15.96 8.99 -7.45
CA ASP A 62 15.12 9.46 -6.35
C ASP A 62 13.74 9.95 -6.86
N ILE A 63 12.70 9.75 -6.05
CA ILE A 63 11.38 10.32 -6.33
C ILE A 63 11.38 11.80 -5.99
N GLY A 64 11.13 12.63 -7.00
CA GLY A 64 11.02 14.09 -6.85
C GLY A 64 9.94 14.50 -5.86
N ILE A 65 10.05 15.71 -5.33
CA ILE A 65 9.12 16.23 -4.32
C ILE A 65 7.72 16.34 -4.92
N TYR A 66 7.60 16.90 -6.13
CA TYR A 66 6.30 17.04 -6.81
C TYR A 66 5.59 15.68 -6.98
N GLU A 67 6.35 14.65 -7.32
CA GLU A 67 5.82 13.30 -7.51
C GLU A 67 5.41 12.67 -6.19
N SER A 68 6.19 12.88 -5.13
CA SER A 68 5.87 12.44 -3.77
C SER A 68 4.58 13.08 -3.25
N VAL A 69 4.36 14.37 -3.53
CA VAL A 69 3.12 15.10 -3.22
C VAL A 69 1.93 14.54 -3.99
N LYS A 70 2.09 14.31 -5.31
CA LYS A 70 1.02 13.72 -6.12
C LYS A 70 0.67 12.30 -5.67
N LEU A 71 1.69 11.50 -5.35
CA LEU A 71 1.54 10.12 -4.89
C LEU A 71 0.84 10.06 -3.53
N SER A 72 1.24 10.89 -2.57
CA SER A 72 0.61 10.96 -1.25
C SER A 72 -0.87 11.38 -1.34
N LEU A 73 -1.23 12.30 -2.23
CA LEU A 73 -2.62 12.68 -2.46
C LEU A 73 -3.47 11.53 -3.04
N GLN A 74 -2.93 10.78 -4.00
CA GLN A 74 -3.62 9.61 -4.56
C GLN A 74 -3.75 8.49 -3.51
N PHE A 75 -2.69 8.27 -2.74
CA PHE A 75 -2.66 7.27 -1.69
C PHE A 75 -3.68 7.55 -0.59
N ILE A 76 -3.73 8.77 -0.04
CA ILE A 76 -4.62 9.08 1.09
C ILE A 76 -6.10 8.89 0.72
N MET A 77 -6.50 9.23 -0.51
CA MET A 77 -7.88 9.04 -0.97
C MET A 77 -8.27 7.56 -1.03
N LEU A 78 -7.40 6.71 -1.57
CA LEU A 78 -7.66 5.27 -1.67
C LEU A 78 -7.55 4.59 -0.31
N TRP A 79 -6.53 4.92 0.48
CA TRP A 79 -6.30 4.36 1.81
C TRP A 79 -7.47 4.70 2.75
N PHE A 80 -7.94 5.95 2.75
CA PHE A 80 -9.11 6.34 3.54
C PHE A 80 -10.38 5.61 3.09
N SER A 81 -10.61 5.51 1.78
CA SER A 81 -11.76 4.78 1.24
C SER A 81 -11.75 3.31 1.63
N ALA A 82 -10.59 2.64 1.54
CA ALA A 82 -10.43 1.25 1.96
C ALA A 82 -10.73 1.07 3.46
N ASN A 83 -10.18 1.96 4.30
CA ASN A 83 -10.40 1.91 5.75
C ASN A 83 -11.86 2.22 6.11
N LEU A 84 -12.49 3.21 5.48
CA LEU A 84 -13.88 3.58 5.74
C LEU A 84 -14.82 2.42 5.41
N VAL A 85 -14.67 1.84 4.23
CA VAL A 85 -15.49 0.71 3.75
C VAL A 85 -15.27 -0.53 4.62
N THR A 86 -14.03 -0.81 5.01
CA THR A 86 -13.69 -1.95 5.87
C THR A 86 -14.26 -1.78 7.28
N ASN A 87 -14.08 -0.62 7.91
CA ASN A 87 -14.65 -0.37 9.24
C ASN A 87 -16.18 -0.31 9.22
N SER A 88 -16.78 0.24 8.16
CA SER A 88 -18.23 0.24 7.96
C SER A 88 -18.78 -1.18 7.82
N SER A 89 -18.03 -2.10 7.19
CA SER A 89 -18.44 -3.50 7.04
C SER A 89 -18.67 -4.19 8.37
N LEU A 90 -17.84 -3.90 9.39
CA LEU A 90 -17.94 -4.51 10.73
C LEU A 90 -19.24 -4.15 11.47
N SER A 91 -19.92 -3.08 11.05
CA SER A 91 -21.23 -2.71 11.60
C SER A 91 -22.38 -3.57 11.03
N TYR A 92 -22.15 -4.26 9.91
CA TYR A 92 -23.17 -5.01 9.17
C TYR A 92 -22.82 -6.50 8.97
N THR A 93 -21.56 -6.88 9.14
CA THR A 93 -21.10 -8.27 9.05
C THR A 93 -20.30 -8.68 10.28
N SER A 94 -20.13 -9.98 10.47
CA SER A 94 -19.33 -10.50 11.57
C SER A 94 -17.83 -10.24 11.34
N VAL A 95 -17.07 -10.12 12.43
CA VAL A 95 -15.60 -10.02 12.38
C VAL A 95 -14.98 -11.20 11.62
N ALA A 96 -15.58 -12.39 11.78
CA ALA A 96 -15.19 -13.59 11.06
C ALA A 96 -15.39 -13.45 9.54
N SER A 97 -16.60 -13.08 9.10
CA SER A 97 -16.89 -12.84 7.68
C SER A 97 -15.99 -11.75 7.10
N GLN A 98 -15.76 -10.66 7.85
CA GLN A 98 -14.86 -9.59 7.44
C GLN A 98 -13.42 -10.10 7.27
N THR A 99 -12.91 -10.92 8.19
CA THR A 99 -11.55 -11.49 8.12
C THR A 99 -11.37 -12.40 6.90
N ILE A 100 -12.37 -13.24 6.62
CA ILE A 100 -12.38 -14.09 5.42
C ILE A 100 -12.37 -13.22 4.16
N LEU A 101 -13.24 -12.21 4.10
CA LEU A 101 -13.35 -11.35 2.93
C LEU A 101 -12.11 -10.47 2.75
N SER A 102 -11.51 -9.94 3.82
CA SER A 102 -10.26 -9.18 3.73
C SER A 102 -9.08 -10.04 3.30
N SER A 103 -9.06 -11.33 3.65
CA SER A 103 -8.02 -12.25 3.16
C SER A 103 -8.06 -12.46 1.64
N THR A 104 -9.19 -12.15 0.98
CA THR A 104 -9.29 -12.17 -0.48
C THR A 104 -8.49 -11.05 -1.16
N SER A 105 -8.05 -10.04 -0.40
CA SER A 105 -7.20 -8.95 -0.90
C SER A 105 -5.95 -9.45 -1.63
N SER A 106 -5.38 -10.59 -1.21
CA SER A 106 -4.22 -11.20 -1.87
C SER A 106 -4.50 -11.57 -3.34
N PHE A 107 -5.72 -12.03 -3.64
CA PHE A 107 -6.14 -12.33 -5.02
C PHE A 107 -6.27 -11.04 -5.84
N PHE A 108 -6.88 -10.00 -5.27
CA PHE A 108 -7.00 -8.72 -5.95
C PHE A 108 -5.62 -8.08 -6.18
N THR A 109 -4.73 -8.13 -5.21
CA THR A 109 -3.34 -7.68 -5.35
C THR A 109 -2.62 -8.41 -6.47
N LEU A 110 -2.76 -9.75 -6.58
CA LEU A 110 -2.14 -10.52 -7.67
C LEU A 110 -2.73 -10.13 -9.04
N ILE A 111 -4.05 -10.04 -9.17
CA ILE A 111 -4.72 -9.71 -10.43
C ILE A 111 -4.32 -8.31 -10.91
N ILE A 112 -4.41 -7.32 -10.02
CA ILE A 112 -4.06 -5.93 -10.34
C ILE A 112 -2.54 -5.82 -10.56
N GLY A 113 -1.72 -6.50 -9.76
CA GLY A 113 -0.27 -6.52 -9.93
C GLY A 113 0.16 -7.11 -11.28
N PHE A 114 -0.53 -8.14 -11.75
CA PHE A 114 -0.32 -8.70 -13.08
C PHE A 114 -0.72 -7.72 -14.20
N LEU A 115 -1.88 -7.06 -14.07
CA LEU A 115 -2.34 -6.06 -15.04
C LEU A 115 -1.36 -4.89 -15.19
N TYR A 116 -0.71 -4.47 -14.10
CA TYR A 116 0.30 -3.42 -14.09
C TYR A 116 1.74 -3.95 -14.30
N SER A 117 1.90 -5.24 -14.62
CA SER A 117 3.21 -5.90 -14.84
C SER A 117 4.20 -5.75 -13.66
N ILE A 118 3.68 -5.60 -12.45
CA ILE A 118 4.47 -5.58 -11.21
C ILE A 118 4.69 -7.00 -10.71
N GLU A 119 3.67 -7.85 -10.86
CA GLU A 119 3.66 -9.22 -10.36
C GLU A 119 3.58 -10.20 -11.53
N LYS A 120 4.48 -11.20 -11.54
CA LYS A 120 4.37 -12.34 -12.45
C LYS A 120 3.42 -13.38 -11.85
N ILE A 121 2.50 -13.91 -12.64
CA ILE A 121 1.66 -15.04 -12.20
C ILE A 121 2.47 -16.32 -12.31
N ASN A 122 2.67 -16.99 -11.17
CA ASN A 122 3.30 -18.29 -11.08
C ASN A 122 2.38 -19.29 -10.35
N GLN A 123 2.52 -20.58 -10.63
CA GLN A 123 1.81 -21.66 -9.93
C GLN A 123 2.07 -21.60 -8.43
N ASN A 124 3.32 -21.33 -8.01
CA ASN A 124 3.69 -21.18 -6.60
C ASN A 124 2.90 -20.06 -5.91
N LYS A 125 2.75 -18.90 -6.55
CA LYS A 125 1.97 -17.76 -6.03
C LYS A 125 0.50 -18.11 -5.89
N ILE A 126 -0.10 -18.75 -6.90
CA ILE A 126 -1.51 -19.19 -6.84
C ILE A 126 -1.72 -20.19 -5.70
N VAL A 127 -0.85 -21.20 -5.59
CA VAL A 127 -0.92 -22.22 -4.53
C VAL A 127 -0.76 -21.58 -3.15
N GLY A 128 0.20 -20.67 -2.99
CA GLY A 128 0.42 -19.98 -1.71
C GLY A 128 -0.77 -19.13 -1.28
N ILE A 129 -1.44 -18.42 -2.20
CA ILE A 129 -2.65 -17.64 -1.90
C ILE A 129 -3.79 -18.58 -1.51
N LEU A 130 -4.00 -19.68 -2.24
CA LEU A 130 -5.04 -20.66 -1.93
C LEU A 130 -4.81 -21.33 -0.58
N LEU A 131 -3.57 -21.68 -0.24
CA LEU A 131 -3.22 -22.19 1.08
C LEU A 131 -3.51 -21.14 2.16
N SER A 132 -2.99 -19.93 2.02
CA SER A 132 -3.21 -18.85 2.99
C SER A 132 -4.70 -18.58 3.22
N PHE A 133 -5.49 -18.47 2.14
CA PHE A 133 -6.93 -18.30 2.20
C PHE A 133 -7.63 -19.47 2.90
N THR A 134 -7.26 -20.71 2.57
CA THR A 134 -7.83 -21.91 3.20
C THR A 134 -7.51 -21.96 4.70
N GLY A 135 -6.28 -21.60 5.08
CA GLY A 135 -5.88 -21.52 6.48
C GLY A 135 -6.69 -20.48 7.26
N VAL A 136 -6.89 -19.29 6.69
CA VAL A 136 -7.75 -18.25 7.27
C VAL A 136 -9.20 -18.75 7.40
N LEU A 137 -9.74 -19.41 6.38
CA LEU A 137 -11.09 -20.00 6.44
C LEU A 137 -11.25 -21.00 7.58
N ILE A 138 -10.26 -21.86 7.81
CA ILE A 138 -10.27 -22.85 8.91
C ILE A 138 -10.29 -22.12 10.26
N ILE A 139 -9.33 -21.22 10.49
CA ILE A 139 -9.21 -20.48 11.77
C ILE A 139 -10.51 -19.74 12.07
N THR A 140 -11.02 -19.03 11.07
CA THR A 140 -12.18 -18.15 11.23
C THR A 140 -13.47 -18.93 11.48
N LYS A 141 -13.64 -20.10 10.87
CA LYS A 141 -14.81 -20.97 11.14
C LYS A 141 -14.83 -21.50 12.57
N ILE A 142 -13.67 -21.77 13.17
CA ILE A 142 -13.61 -22.26 14.55
C ILE A 142 -14.01 -21.12 15.51
N ASP A 143 -13.56 -19.89 15.25
CA ASP A 143 -13.95 -18.68 16.01
C ASP A 143 -15.46 -18.36 15.92
N THR A 144 -16.12 -18.77 14.83
CA THR A 144 -17.54 -18.47 14.58
C THR A 144 -18.53 -19.35 15.35
N SER A 145 -18.08 -20.15 16.32
CA SER A 145 -18.94 -21.07 17.09
C SER A 145 -19.92 -20.37 18.05
N SER A 146 -20.15 -19.06 17.92
CA SER A 146 -21.03 -18.26 18.79
C SER A 146 -21.58 -17.01 18.09
N SER A 147 -22.65 -17.11 17.31
CA SER A 147 -23.60 -15.99 17.10
C SER A 147 -24.89 -16.43 16.41
N ASN A 148 -26.01 -15.91 16.92
CA ASN A 148 -27.38 -16.21 16.49
C ASN A 148 -27.74 -15.42 15.21
N PRO A 149 -28.49 -15.99 14.25
CA PRO A 149 -28.96 -15.26 13.08
C PRO A 149 -30.28 -14.53 13.41
N SER A 150 -30.21 -13.24 13.71
CA SER A 150 -31.42 -12.39 13.82
C SER A 150 -31.42 -11.18 12.88
N ASP A 151 -30.36 -10.98 12.09
CA ASP A 151 -30.29 -9.87 11.13
C ASP A 151 -30.76 -10.29 9.73
N SER A 152 -31.42 -9.35 9.05
CA SER A 152 -31.96 -9.55 7.70
C SER A 152 -30.82 -9.87 6.71
N ASN A 153 -30.97 -10.96 5.93
CA ASN A 153 -29.95 -11.45 4.98
C ASN A 153 -29.40 -10.35 4.04
N ALA A 154 -30.21 -9.34 3.71
CA ALA A 154 -29.81 -8.23 2.87
C ALA A 154 -28.76 -7.31 3.52
N VAL A 155 -28.84 -7.09 4.84
CA VAL A 155 -27.89 -6.25 5.59
C VAL A 155 -26.53 -6.96 5.69
N ILE A 156 -26.54 -8.26 5.99
CA ILE A 156 -25.32 -9.08 6.02
C ILE A 156 -24.66 -9.11 4.64
N LEU A 157 -25.45 -9.25 3.57
CA LEU A 157 -24.93 -9.20 2.20
C LEU A 157 -24.29 -7.84 1.88
N ALA A 158 -24.91 -6.74 2.26
CA ALA A 158 -24.34 -5.40 2.09
C ALA A 158 -23.01 -5.24 2.84
N GLY A 159 -22.94 -5.73 4.09
CA GLY A 159 -21.69 -5.76 4.87
C GLY A 159 -20.59 -6.57 4.19
N ASN A 160 -20.93 -7.74 3.65
CA ASN A 160 -19.97 -8.58 2.92
C ASN A 160 -19.49 -7.92 1.61
N LEU A 161 -20.37 -7.24 0.89
CA LEU A 161 -19.99 -6.48 -0.31
C LEU A 161 -19.06 -5.31 0.03
N LEU A 162 -19.31 -4.61 1.14
CA LEU A 162 -18.40 -3.59 1.66
C LEU A 162 -17.04 -4.20 2.01
N ALA A 163 -16.99 -5.31 2.76
CA ALA A 163 -15.72 -5.95 3.11
C ALA A 163 -14.91 -6.38 1.86
N LEU A 164 -15.59 -6.89 0.83
CA LEU A 164 -14.96 -7.25 -0.45
C LEU A 164 -14.45 -6.02 -1.21
N LEU A 165 -15.22 -4.93 -1.22
CA LEU A 165 -14.80 -3.67 -1.82
C LEU A 165 -13.57 -3.09 -1.09
N GLY A 166 -13.53 -3.19 0.25
CA GLY A 166 -12.37 -2.82 1.05
C GLY A 166 -11.13 -3.62 0.66
N ALA A 167 -11.26 -4.94 0.50
CA ALA A 167 -10.18 -5.82 0.05
C ALA A 167 -9.67 -5.49 -1.37
N LEU A 168 -10.58 -5.09 -2.28
CA LEU A 168 -10.23 -4.66 -3.63
C LEU A 168 -9.49 -3.33 -3.63
N ILE A 169 -10.02 -2.31 -2.94
CA ILE A 169 -9.36 -0.99 -2.86
C ILE A 169 -8.01 -1.13 -2.17
N TYR A 170 -7.90 -2.03 -1.18
CA TYR A 170 -6.63 -2.39 -0.56
C TYR A 170 -5.62 -2.87 -1.60
N GLY A 171 -5.97 -3.90 -2.38
CA GLY A 171 -5.10 -4.39 -3.45
C GLY A 171 -4.76 -3.31 -4.49
N LEU A 172 -5.70 -2.41 -4.79
CA LEU A 172 -5.45 -1.31 -5.72
C LEU A 172 -4.43 -0.31 -5.19
N TYR A 173 -4.52 0.12 -3.92
CA TYR A 173 -3.60 1.13 -3.40
C TYR A 173 -2.21 0.57 -3.12
N THR A 174 -2.09 -0.71 -2.75
CA THR A 174 -0.79 -1.37 -2.55
C THR A 174 -0.03 -1.46 -3.87
N ILE A 175 -0.73 -1.85 -4.94
CA ILE A 175 -0.20 -1.88 -6.31
C ILE A 175 0.09 -0.47 -6.81
N LEU A 176 -0.80 0.51 -6.60
CA LEU A 176 -0.55 1.90 -7.01
C LEU A 176 0.73 2.43 -6.38
N LEU A 177 0.93 2.20 -5.08
CA LEU A 177 2.13 2.62 -4.37
C LEU A 177 3.39 2.02 -5.02
N LYS A 178 3.42 0.71 -5.26
CA LYS A 178 4.56 0.03 -5.88
C LYS A 178 4.75 0.42 -7.35
N PHE A 179 3.67 0.63 -8.09
CA PHE A 179 3.72 1.03 -9.50
C PHE A 179 4.38 2.39 -9.66
N LYS A 180 4.05 3.34 -8.78
CA LYS A 180 4.52 4.72 -8.88
C LYS A 180 5.99 4.92 -8.51
N ILE A 181 6.58 3.97 -7.79
CA ILE A 181 8.02 3.96 -7.51
C ILE A 181 8.82 3.24 -8.60
N MET A 182 8.19 2.46 -9.48
CA MET A 182 8.87 1.72 -10.53
C MET A 182 9.31 2.65 -11.66
N ILE A 183 10.51 2.43 -12.20
CA ILE A 183 11.01 3.18 -13.35
C ILE A 183 10.29 2.70 -14.62
N LYS A 184 9.77 3.64 -15.43
CA LYS A 184 9.13 3.32 -16.71
C LYS A 184 10.12 2.56 -17.59
N ASN A 185 9.71 1.40 -18.12
CA ASN A 185 10.51 0.52 -18.98
C ASN A 185 11.78 -0.07 -18.33
N SER A 186 11.84 -0.17 -17.00
CA SER A 186 12.96 -0.82 -16.30
C SER A 186 12.46 -1.59 -15.08
N THR A 187 13.14 -2.68 -14.72
CA THR A 187 12.89 -3.47 -13.49
C THR A 187 13.41 -2.76 -12.23
N ARG A 188 13.95 -1.55 -12.37
CA ARG A 188 14.51 -0.76 -11.26
C ARG A 188 13.43 0.02 -10.52
N GLU A 189 13.63 0.14 -9.21
CA GLU A 189 12.78 0.92 -8.31
C GLU A 189 13.47 2.22 -7.91
N ARG A 190 12.71 3.32 -7.84
CA ARG A 190 13.17 4.61 -7.35
C ARG A 190 13.07 4.69 -5.84
N ASN A 191 14.00 5.44 -5.25
CA ASN A 191 14.00 5.68 -3.83
C ASN A 191 12.90 6.68 -3.46
N LEU A 192 11.84 6.17 -2.83
CA LEU A 192 10.82 7.02 -2.19
C LEU A 192 11.33 7.47 -0.82
N ASP A 193 11.44 8.79 -0.60
CA ASP A 193 11.62 9.31 0.76
C ASP A 193 10.32 9.10 1.56
N THR A 194 10.30 7.98 2.29
CA THR A 194 9.13 7.55 3.08
C THR A 194 8.73 8.59 4.13
N HIS A 195 9.67 9.36 4.68
CA HIS A 195 9.34 10.40 5.68
C HIS A 195 8.62 11.57 5.02
N LEU A 196 9.12 12.03 3.88
CA LEU A 196 8.49 13.10 3.11
C LEU A 196 7.09 12.68 2.62
N PHE A 197 6.98 11.44 2.12
CA PHE A 197 5.71 10.85 1.71
C PHE A 197 4.67 10.85 2.84
N PHE A 198 4.99 10.26 4.00
CA PHE A 198 4.07 10.23 5.14
C PHE A 198 3.79 11.63 5.73
N GLY A 199 4.75 12.55 5.65
CA GLY A 199 4.53 13.95 6.03
C GLY A 199 3.42 14.60 5.21
N PHE A 200 3.44 14.42 3.88
CA PHE A 200 2.36 14.91 3.02
C PHE A 200 1.05 14.16 3.21
N VAL A 201 1.07 12.84 3.41
CA VAL A 201 -0.13 12.05 3.76
C VAL A 201 -0.78 12.61 5.02
N GLY A 202 0.00 12.92 6.06
CA GLY A 202 -0.49 13.55 7.28
C GLY A 202 -1.10 14.93 7.06
N ILE A 203 -0.44 15.79 6.30
CA ILE A 203 -0.97 17.12 5.94
C ILE A 203 -2.30 16.99 5.19
N PHE A 204 -2.37 16.14 4.17
CA PHE A 204 -3.60 15.92 3.42
C PHE A 204 -4.70 15.30 4.26
N ASN A 205 -4.36 14.39 5.18
CA ASN A 205 -5.32 13.85 6.13
C ASN A 205 -5.91 14.95 7.02
N THR A 206 -5.08 15.82 7.60
CA THR A 206 -5.58 16.93 8.44
C THR A 206 -6.37 17.96 7.64
N LEU A 207 -6.01 18.25 6.38
CA LEU A 207 -6.70 19.27 5.58
C LEU A 207 -7.97 18.77 4.89
N LEU A 208 -7.98 17.53 4.41
CA LEU A 208 -9.08 16.99 3.60
C LEU A 208 -10.07 16.14 4.41
N LEU A 209 -9.59 15.38 5.39
CA LEU A 209 -10.42 14.40 6.11
C LEU A 209 -11.03 14.98 7.40
N TRP A 210 -10.32 15.88 8.10
CA TRP A 210 -10.88 16.53 9.29
C TRP A 210 -12.17 17.33 9.03
N PRO A 211 -12.30 18.12 7.93
CA PRO A 211 -13.55 18.82 7.63
C PRO A 211 -14.74 17.90 7.39
N ILE A 212 -14.52 16.66 6.96
CA ILE A 212 -15.58 15.67 6.76
C ILE A 212 -16.27 15.35 8.09
N LEU A 213 -15.51 15.26 9.19
CA LEU A 213 -16.09 15.04 10.53
C LEU A 213 -17.00 16.19 10.96
N ILE A 214 -16.59 17.43 10.67
CA ILE A 214 -17.40 18.62 10.96
C ILE A 214 -18.68 18.59 10.14
N LEU A 215 -18.58 18.25 8.86
CA LEU A 215 -19.75 18.13 7.98
C LEU A 215 -20.72 17.06 8.49
N LEU A 216 -20.22 15.88 8.87
CA LEU A 216 -21.03 14.79 9.42
C LEU A 216 -21.75 15.18 10.72
N HIS A 217 -21.11 15.99 11.56
CA HIS A 217 -21.71 16.54 12.77
C HIS A 217 -22.87 17.48 12.46
N PHE A 218 -22.71 18.38 11.48
CA PHE A 218 -23.77 19.30 11.08
C PHE A 218 -24.91 18.63 10.33
N THR A 219 -24.67 17.49 9.66
CA THR A 219 -25.72 16.73 8.99
C THR A 219 -26.41 15.73 9.92
N ASP A 220 -26.09 15.71 11.22
CA ASP A 220 -26.61 14.77 12.22
C ASP A 220 -26.45 13.28 11.86
N ILE A 221 -25.54 12.97 10.94
CA ILE A 221 -25.22 11.58 10.56
C ILE A 221 -24.37 10.95 11.67
N GLU A 222 -23.42 11.70 12.22
CA GLU A 222 -22.56 11.26 13.30
C GLU A 222 -22.22 12.43 14.23
N LYS A 223 -22.55 12.32 15.52
CA LYS A 223 -22.25 13.38 16.48
C LYS A 223 -20.79 13.33 16.88
N PHE A 224 -20.07 14.45 16.67
CA PHE A 224 -18.72 14.60 17.15
C PHE A 224 -18.72 14.80 18.67
N GLU A 225 -18.44 13.74 19.41
CA GLU A 225 -18.32 13.75 20.87
C GLU A 225 -16.96 13.19 21.30
N LEU A 226 -16.29 13.88 22.21
CA LEU A 226 -15.04 13.39 22.78
C LEU A 226 -15.33 12.25 23.78
N PRO A 227 -14.53 11.16 23.79
CA PRO A 227 -14.72 10.09 24.74
C PRO A 227 -14.57 10.63 26.18
N SER A 228 -15.57 10.37 27.01
CA SER A 228 -15.65 10.92 28.39
C SER A 228 -14.68 10.28 29.38
N ASN A 229 -14.09 9.12 29.04
CA ASN A 229 -13.25 8.34 29.94
C ASN A 229 -11.77 8.43 29.55
N ASN A 230 -10.92 8.84 30.50
CA ASN A 230 -9.46 8.87 30.34
C ASN A 230 -8.89 7.51 29.89
N ARG A 231 -9.52 6.40 30.31
CA ARG A 231 -9.12 5.05 29.88
C ARG A 231 -9.37 4.83 28.38
N THR A 232 -10.51 5.29 27.88
CA THR A 232 -10.85 5.20 26.44
C THR A 232 -9.92 6.09 25.62
N ILE A 233 -9.63 7.31 26.07
CA ILE A 233 -8.65 8.20 25.44
C ILE A 233 -7.26 7.53 25.40
N SER A 234 -6.82 6.94 26.50
CA SER A 234 -5.52 6.24 26.55
C SER A 234 -5.46 5.04 25.61
N LEU A 235 -6.52 4.25 25.50
CA LEU A 235 -6.60 3.13 24.56
C LEU A 235 -6.62 3.61 23.11
N LEU A 236 -7.37 4.69 22.82
CA LEU A 236 -7.42 5.28 21.49
C LEU A 236 -6.05 5.82 21.06
N LEU A 237 -5.34 6.51 21.97
CA LEU A 237 -4.00 7.02 21.70
C LEU A 237 -2.99 5.88 21.50
N ALA A 238 -3.06 4.83 22.32
CA ALA A 238 -2.22 3.65 22.16
C ALA A 238 -2.47 2.96 20.80
N ASN A 239 -3.74 2.77 20.43
CA ASN A 239 -4.11 2.21 19.13
C ASN A 239 -3.58 3.10 17.98
N ALA A 240 -3.77 4.41 18.05
CA ALA A 240 -3.29 5.34 17.03
C ALA A 240 -1.76 5.28 16.85
N LEU A 241 -1.00 5.18 17.93
CA LEU A 241 0.47 5.01 17.87
C LEU A 241 0.87 3.68 17.25
N ILE A 242 0.21 2.59 17.63
CA ILE A 242 0.47 1.25 17.08
C ILE A 242 0.14 1.23 15.58
N THR A 243 -1.00 1.79 15.17
CA THR A 243 -1.41 1.88 13.77
C THR A 243 -0.40 2.71 12.97
N PHE A 244 0.05 3.85 13.49
CA PHE A 244 1.07 4.67 12.83
C PHE A 244 2.37 3.90 12.56
N ILE A 245 2.87 3.17 13.56
CA ILE A 245 4.06 2.32 13.41
C ILE A 245 3.80 1.18 12.42
N SER A 246 2.62 0.55 12.51
CA SER A 246 2.21 -0.55 11.63
C SER A 246 2.15 -0.12 10.17
N ASP A 247 1.55 1.03 9.86
CA ASP A 247 1.46 1.57 8.50
C ASP A 247 2.82 1.96 7.93
N PHE A 248 3.70 2.52 8.77
CA PHE A 248 5.08 2.81 8.35
C PHE A 248 5.84 1.53 8.01
N CYS A 249 5.77 0.51 8.87
CA CYS A 249 6.38 -0.81 8.63
C CYS A 249 5.77 -1.50 7.40
N TRP A 250 4.45 -1.42 7.23
CA TRP A 250 3.73 -1.94 6.07
C TRP A 250 4.25 -1.28 4.79
N CYS A 251 4.33 0.05 4.75
CA CYS A 251 4.83 0.78 3.59
C CYS A 251 6.26 0.37 3.27
N LYS A 252 7.15 0.35 4.27
CA LYS A 252 8.52 -0.14 4.10
C LYS A 252 8.57 -1.58 3.57
N ALA A 253 7.73 -2.47 4.08
CA ALA A 253 7.66 -3.84 3.59
C ALA A 253 7.25 -3.89 2.12
N VAL A 254 6.26 -3.10 1.69
CA VAL A 254 5.81 -3.05 0.28
C VAL A 254 6.93 -2.53 -0.62
N LEU A 255 7.62 -1.48 -0.18
CA LEU A 255 8.73 -0.90 -0.94
C LEU A 255 9.92 -1.87 -1.04
N LEU A 256 10.25 -2.59 0.03
CA LEU A 256 11.42 -3.48 0.09
C LEU A 256 11.18 -4.88 -0.47
N THR A 257 9.93 -5.29 -0.65
CA THR A 257 9.54 -6.62 -1.15
C THR A 257 8.55 -6.47 -2.29
N SER A 258 7.46 -7.22 -2.30
CA SER A 258 6.37 -7.11 -3.27
C SER A 258 5.03 -6.85 -2.59
N PRO A 259 4.10 -6.11 -3.23
CA PRO A 259 2.74 -5.93 -2.72
C PRO A 259 2.06 -7.26 -2.38
N LEU A 260 2.28 -8.31 -3.18
CA LEU A 260 1.72 -9.62 -2.91
C LEU A 260 2.27 -10.24 -1.62
N THR A 261 3.59 -10.24 -1.45
CA THR A 261 4.26 -10.78 -0.25
C THR A 261 3.72 -10.13 1.02
N VAL A 262 3.59 -8.79 1.01
CA VAL A 262 3.06 -8.06 2.17
C VAL A 262 1.60 -8.37 2.42
N THR A 263 0.77 -8.43 1.38
CA THR A 263 -0.66 -8.70 1.52
C THR A 263 -0.91 -10.09 2.12
N VAL A 264 -0.18 -11.10 1.66
CA VAL A 264 -0.26 -12.46 2.21
C VAL A 264 0.38 -12.53 3.59
N GLY A 265 1.45 -11.76 3.83
CA GLY A 265 2.10 -11.62 5.13
C GLY A 265 1.17 -11.04 6.19
N LEU A 266 0.27 -10.13 5.83
CA LEU A 266 -0.75 -9.64 6.76
C LEU A 266 -1.69 -10.75 7.23
N SER A 267 -1.93 -11.81 6.44
CA SER A 267 -2.69 -12.97 6.93
C SER A 267 -1.96 -13.73 8.04
N MET A 268 -0.62 -13.64 8.13
CA MET A 268 0.15 -14.23 9.24
C MET A 268 -0.14 -13.54 10.58
N THR A 269 -0.69 -12.33 10.57
CA THR A 269 -1.11 -11.65 11.81
C THR A 269 -2.14 -12.47 12.58
N ILE A 270 -2.97 -13.28 11.90
CA ILE A 270 -3.97 -14.14 12.53
C ILE A 270 -3.26 -15.23 13.38
N PRO A 271 -2.41 -16.11 12.82
CA PRO A 271 -1.58 -17.02 13.60
C PRO A 271 -0.80 -16.34 14.74
N LEU A 272 -0.22 -15.17 14.48
CA LEU A 272 0.62 -14.48 15.46
C LEU A 272 -0.19 -13.91 16.63
N ALA A 273 -1.38 -13.36 16.34
CA ALA A 273 -2.33 -12.90 17.34
C ALA A 273 -2.81 -14.07 18.21
N MET A 274 -3.04 -15.25 17.60
CA MET A 274 -3.42 -16.45 18.35
C MET A 274 -2.34 -16.91 19.34
N VAL A 275 -1.07 -16.87 18.94
CA VAL A 275 0.05 -17.15 19.86
C VAL A 275 0.06 -16.14 21.01
N GLY A 276 -0.19 -14.86 20.71
CA GLY A 276 -0.34 -13.82 21.74
C GLY A 276 -1.49 -14.10 22.71
N ASP A 277 -2.65 -14.49 22.19
CA ASP A 277 -3.83 -14.83 22.99
C ASP A 277 -3.59 -16.07 23.85
N TRP A 278 -2.89 -17.08 23.34
CA TRP A 278 -2.50 -18.25 24.12
C TRP A 278 -1.60 -17.88 25.30
N VAL A 279 -0.57 -17.06 25.05
CA VAL A 279 0.41 -16.65 26.07
C VAL A 279 -0.20 -15.72 27.12
N LEU A 280 -1.04 -14.76 26.70
CA LEU A 280 -1.58 -13.73 27.59
C LEU A 280 -2.89 -14.14 28.29
N LYS A 281 -3.76 -14.88 27.60
CA LYS A 281 -5.10 -15.25 28.10
C LYS A 281 -5.18 -16.70 28.57
N GLY A 282 -4.17 -17.53 28.29
CA GLY A 282 -4.12 -18.92 28.73
C GLY A 282 -5.18 -19.84 28.09
N PHE A 283 -5.67 -19.49 26.90
CA PHE A 283 -6.74 -20.23 26.23
C PHE A 283 -6.27 -21.62 25.75
N SER A 284 -7.16 -22.62 25.71
CA SER A 284 -6.85 -23.96 25.19
C SER A 284 -6.81 -23.97 23.66
N VAL A 285 -5.64 -24.21 23.07
CA VAL A 285 -5.44 -24.24 21.62
C VAL A 285 -6.08 -25.50 21.02
N ASN A 286 -7.12 -25.32 20.18
CA ASN A 286 -7.71 -26.40 19.39
C ASN A 286 -6.71 -26.91 18.34
N TRP A 287 -6.69 -28.21 18.09
CA TRP A 287 -5.85 -28.81 17.04
C TRP A 287 -6.15 -28.20 15.65
N TRP A 288 -7.42 -27.89 15.36
CA TRP A 288 -7.81 -27.25 14.10
C TRP A 288 -7.28 -25.83 13.95
N TYR A 289 -7.11 -25.11 15.06
CA TYR A 289 -6.49 -23.78 15.06
C TYR A 289 -5.02 -23.87 14.68
N LEU A 290 -4.28 -24.81 15.29
CA LEU A 290 -2.88 -25.03 14.98
C LEU A 290 -2.69 -25.48 13.52
N PHE A 291 -3.58 -26.32 13.03
CA PHE A 291 -3.58 -26.77 11.63
C PHE A 291 -3.82 -25.61 10.66
N GLY A 292 -4.82 -24.76 10.91
CA GLY A 292 -5.07 -23.57 10.10
C GLY A 292 -3.87 -22.61 10.12
N ALA A 293 -3.29 -22.36 11.29
CA ALA A 293 -2.11 -21.50 11.44
C ALA A 293 -0.89 -22.03 10.69
N PHE A 294 -0.68 -23.35 10.73
CA PHE A 294 0.37 -24.01 9.96
C PHE A 294 0.17 -23.82 8.46
N ILE A 295 -1.05 -24.01 7.95
CA ILE A 295 -1.34 -23.83 6.52
C ILE A 295 -1.09 -22.37 6.08
N VAL A 296 -1.54 -21.38 6.86
CA VAL A 296 -1.28 -19.95 6.54
C VAL A 296 0.23 -19.69 6.46
N THR A 297 0.98 -20.21 7.41
CA THR A 297 2.44 -20.05 7.47
C THR A 297 3.12 -20.69 6.26
N VAL A 298 2.73 -21.90 5.87
CA VAL A 298 3.26 -22.57 4.67
C VAL A 298 2.94 -21.78 3.41
N GLY A 299 1.70 -21.29 3.26
CA GLY A 299 1.30 -20.47 2.11
C GLY A 299 2.14 -19.20 1.98
N PHE A 300 2.40 -18.51 3.10
CA PHE A 300 3.29 -17.34 3.13
C PHE A 300 4.74 -17.70 2.75
N LEU A 301 5.29 -18.79 3.29
CA LEU A 301 6.68 -19.19 3.02
C LEU A 301 6.90 -19.57 1.55
N ILE A 302 5.92 -20.22 0.91
CA ILE A 302 5.98 -20.54 -0.53
C ILE A 302 6.09 -19.26 -1.34
N ILE A 303 5.23 -18.27 -1.07
CA ILE A 303 5.23 -16.99 -1.80
C ILE A 303 6.51 -16.21 -1.53
N ASN A 304 6.93 -16.13 -0.28
CA ASN A 304 8.14 -15.40 0.09
C ASN A 304 9.39 -16.00 -0.58
N LYS A 305 9.46 -17.33 -0.70
CA LYS A 305 10.55 -18.01 -1.40
C LYS A 305 10.51 -17.74 -2.91
N ASP A 306 9.35 -17.86 -3.54
CA ASP A 306 9.16 -17.60 -4.97
C ASP A 306 9.56 -16.17 -5.33
N GLU A 307 9.12 -15.21 -4.52
CA GLU A 307 9.46 -13.79 -4.68
C GLU A 307 10.95 -13.55 -4.51
N LYS A 308 11.59 -14.18 -3.53
CA LYS A 308 13.05 -14.09 -3.36
C LYS A 308 13.78 -14.60 -4.61
N GLU A 309 13.33 -15.69 -5.21
CA GLU A 309 13.91 -16.23 -6.44
C GLU A 309 13.71 -15.27 -7.63
N ASP A 310 12.51 -14.67 -7.77
CA ASP A 310 12.22 -13.61 -8.74
C ASP A 310 13.14 -12.39 -8.56
N PHE A 311 13.35 -11.95 -7.32
CA PHE A 311 14.24 -10.82 -7.00
C PHE A 311 15.72 -11.12 -7.29
N VAL A 312 16.19 -12.34 -7.01
CA VAL A 312 17.59 -12.74 -7.29
C VAL A 312 17.83 -12.88 -8.79
N SER A 313 16.91 -13.54 -9.52
CA SER A 313 17.02 -13.70 -10.97
C SER A 313 17.05 -12.35 -11.71
N ASN A 314 16.25 -11.38 -11.27
CA ASN A 314 16.27 -10.02 -11.83
C ASN A 314 17.59 -9.27 -11.54
N ARG A 315 18.32 -9.61 -10.47
CA ARG A 315 19.65 -9.02 -10.20
C ARG A 315 20.75 -9.66 -11.03
N GLU A 316 20.76 -10.98 -11.16
CA GLU A 316 21.79 -11.69 -11.94
C GLU A 316 21.75 -11.33 -13.43
N THR A 317 20.54 -11.23 -14.00
CA THR A 317 20.36 -10.74 -15.38
C THR A 317 20.81 -9.30 -15.60
N HIS A 318 20.84 -8.48 -14.53
CA HIS A 318 21.36 -7.12 -14.57
C HIS A 318 22.88 -7.07 -14.52
N ASP A 319 23.54 -7.90 -13.69
CA ASP A 319 25.00 -7.94 -13.61
C ASP A 319 25.63 -8.51 -14.90
N GLU A 320 24.92 -9.37 -15.65
CA GLU A 320 25.39 -9.89 -16.95
C GLU A 320 25.17 -8.94 -18.14
N SER A 321 24.38 -7.87 -17.98
CA SER A 321 24.05 -6.91 -19.06
C SER A 321 24.77 -5.56 -18.96
N GLN A 322 25.64 -5.39 -17.96
CA GLN A 322 26.57 -4.27 -17.82
C GLN A 322 28.00 -4.65 -18.23
#